data_AF-A0A329YF69-F1
#
_entry.id   AF-A0A329YF69-F1
#
_cell.length_a   1.000
_cell.length_b   1.000
_cell.length_c   1.000
_cell.angle_alpha   90.00
_cell.angle_beta   90.00
_cell.angle_gamma   90.00
#
_symmetry.space_group_name_H-M   'P 1'
#
loop_
_entity.id
_entity.type
_entity.pdbx_description
1 polymer ?
#
loop_
_entity_poly.entity_id
_entity_poly.type
_entity_poly.pdbx_seq_one_letter_code
_entity_poly.pdbx_strand_id
1 'polypeptide(L)'
;MNSSLKERFERLGPVEDVSRGQSGSPVAISLHFDQPVKGFRSISAVRALVKGGMSMLAAKKAIERAMEKGQATMLVPHVESQGDLARELEETGLVVKAIAVRPVDVREIRQKLGLTQEQFALRFGIDLETLRNWEQGKRSPDKTAQSYLRAIERMPEEIQAAQEDPILKF
;
A
#
# COMPACT_ATOMS: atom_id res chain seq x y z
N MET A 1 49.36 -19.71 -27.51
CA MET A 1 47.89 -19.76 -27.58
C MET A 1 47.37 -18.37 -27.28
N ASN A 2 46.95 -17.66 -28.33
CA ASN A 2 46.61 -16.25 -28.28
C ASN A 2 45.21 -16.08 -27.65
N SER A 3 45.14 -15.31 -26.57
CA SER A 3 43.90 -15.06 -25.84
C SER A 3 43.02 -14.07 -26.61
N SER A 4 42.28 -14.63 -27.57
CA SER A 4 41.23 -14.04 -28.43
C SER A 4 40.19 -13.19 -27.66
N LEU A 5 40.08 -13.36 -26.34
CA LEU A 5 39.16 -12.61 -25.51
C LEU A 5 39.70 -11.24 -25.11
N LYS A 6 41.00 -11.12 -24.79
CA LYS A 6 41.55 -9.87 -24.26
C LYS A 6 41.60 -8.76 -25.31
N GLU A 7 41.96 -9.09 -26.55
CA GLU A 7 41.94 -8.17 -27.68
C GLU A 7 40.53 -7.75 -28.11
N ARG A 8 39.51 -8.59 -27.87
CA ARG A 8 38.11 -8.25 -28.19
C ARG A 8 37.53 -7.20 -27.24
N PHE A 9 37.92 -7.21 -25.97
CA PHE A 9 37.44 -6.24 -24.99
C PHE A 9 38.10 -4.86 -25.11
N GLU A 10 39.32 -4.76 -25.67
CA GLU A 10 39.99 -3.47 -25.90
C GLU A 10 39.43 -2.70 -27.12
N ARG A 11 38.76 -3.38 -28.06
CA ARG A 11 38.08 -2.74 -29.20
C ARG A 11 36.71 -2.16 -28.87
N LEU A 12 36.11 -2.59 -27.77
CA LEU A 12 34.93 -1.93 -27.23
C LEU A 12 35.49 -0.74 -26.44
N GLY A 13 35.28 0.47 -26.97
CA GLY A 13 35.65 1.71 -26.28
C GLY A 13 35.10 1.75 -24.84
N PRO A 14 35.44 2.77 -24.04
CA PRO A 14 35.02 2.84 -22.63
C PRO A 14 33.54 2.48 -22.52
N VAL A 15 33.26 1.41 -21.77
CA VAL A 15 31.88 1.00 -21.50
C VAL A 15 31.26 2.18 -20.76
N GLU A 16 30.39 2.92 -21.46
CA GLU A 16 29.56 3.92 -20.81
C GLU A 16 28.80 3.20 -19.71
N ASP A 17 28.95 3.71 -18.49
CA ASP A 17 28.22 3.24 -17.34
C ASP A 17 26.72 3.33 -17.70
N VAL A 18 26.06 2.19 -17.88
CA VAL A 18 24.63 2.15 -18.16
C VAL A 18 23.96 2.74 -16.92
N SER A 19 23.34 3.91 -17.08
CA SER A 19 22.71 4.69 -16.01
C SER A 19 21.99 3.80 -14.99
N ARG A 20 22.44 3.89 -13.74
CA ARG A 20 21.80 3.30 -12.57
C ARG A 20 20.35 3.83 -12.45
N GLY A 21 19.36 2.96 -12.71
CA GLY A 21 18.02 2.95 -12.09
C GLY A 21 17.00 4.00 -12.55
N GLN A 22 15.83 3.54 -13.01
CA GLN A 22 14.59 4.31 -12.85
C GLN A 22 14.32 4.40 -11.34
N SER A 23 14.68 5.51 -10.71
CA SER A 23 14.79 5.70 -9.25
C SER A 23 13.45 5.68 -8.48
N GLY A 24 12.35 5.32 -9.13
CA GLY A 24 11.02 5.27 -8.53
C GLY A 24 10.74 3.96 -7.80
N SER A 25 10.09 4.04 -6.64
CA SER A 25 9.63 2.84 -5.92
C SER A 25 8.19 2.49 -6.32
N PRO A 26 7.81 1.20 -6.34
CA PRO A 26 6.42 0.81 -6.52
C PRO A 26 5.54 1.29 -5.36
N VAL A 27 4.38 1.88 -5.68
CA VAL A 27 3.43 2.38 -4.68
C VAL A 27 2.04 1.83 -4.97
N ALA A 28 1.44 1.18 -3.96
CA ALA A 28 0.05 0.79 -4.02
C ALA A 28 -0.84 1.99 -3.70
N ILE A 29 -1.79 2.30 -4.56
CA ILE A 29 -2.73 3.41 -4.39
C ILE A 29 -4.17 2.93 -4.57
N SER A 30 -5.09 3.64 -3.95
CA SER A 30 -6.52 3.61 -4.24
C SER A 30 -6.93 4.95 -4.82
N LEU A 31 -7.54 4.91 -6.00
CA LEU A 31 -8.24 6.05 -6.60
C LEU A 31 -9.68 6.00 -6.13
N HIS A 32 -10.20 7.14 -5.69
CA HIS A 32 -11.61 7.32 -5.35
C HIS A 32 -12.22 8.38 -6.26
N PHE A 33 -13.47 8.15 -6.66
CA PHE A 33 -14.25 9.04 -7.50
C PHE A 33 -15.52 9.45 -6.75
N ASP A 34 -15.47 10.59 -6.07
CA ASP A 34 -16.60 11.11 -5.28
C ASP A 34 -17.53 11.94 -6.17
N GLN A 35 -18.45 11.26 -6.89
CA GLN A 35 -19.44 11.84 -7.81
C GLN A 35 -18.81 12.66 -8.97
N PRO A 36 -19.53 13.02 -10.06
CA PRO A 36 -18.88 13.67 -11.18
C PRO A 36 -18.49 15.10 -10.79
N VAL A 37 -17.26 15.26 -10.31
CA VAL A 37 -16.61 16.56 -10.18
C VAL A 37 -16.67 17.19 -11.57
N LYS A 38 -17.37 18.33 -11.71
CA LYS A 38 -17.31 19.13 -12.94
C LYS A 38 -15.84 19.34 -13.27
N GLY A 39 -15.39 18.82 -14.42
CA GLY A 39 -14.01 18.97 -14.88
C GLY A 39 -13.10 17.75 -14.68
N PHE A 40 -13.63 16.53 -14.48
CA PHE A 40 -12.79 15.31 -14.50
C PHE A 40 -11.98 15.19 -15.81
N ARG A 41 -10.66 15.04 -15.71
CA ARG A 41 -9.72 15.00 -16.86
C ARG A 41 -9.17 13.59 -17.07
N SER A 42 -9.99 12.71 -17.63
CA SER A 42 -9.66 11.29 -17.83
C SER A 42 -8.32 11.05 -18.54
N ILE A 43 -8.03 11.79 -19.61
CA ILE A 43 -6.78 11.65 -20.37
C ILE A 43 -5.57 12.04 -19.51
N SER A 44 -5.67 13.13 -18.75
CA SER A 44 -4.60 13.58 -17.85
C SER A 44 -4.36 12.56 -16.74
N ALA A 45 -5.42 12.01 -16.16
CA ALA A 45 -5.32 10.99 -15.10
C ALA A 45 -4.61 9.73 -15.60
N VAL A 46 -5.03 9.29 -16.79
CA VAL A 46 -4.42 8.14 -17.45
C VAL A 46 -2.94 8.40 -17.78
N ARG A 47 -2.57 9.60 -18.25
CA ARG A 47 -1.18 9.97 -18.53
C ARG A 47 -0.32 9.99 -17.26
N ALA A 48 -0.84 10.52 -16.15
CA ALA A 48 -0.14 10.52 -14.86
C ALA A 48 0.20 9.10 -14.40
N LEU A 49 -0.73 8.14 -14.55
CA LEU A 49 -0.48 6.73 -14.23
C LEU A 49 0.55 6.08 -15.17
N VAL A 50 0.52 6.41 -16.47
CA VAL A 50 1.51 5.90 -17.45
C VAL A 50 2.91 6.47 -17.16
N LYS A 51 3.00 7.75 -16.78
CA LYS A 51 4.26 8.37 -16.32
C LYS A 51 4.82 7.64 -15.09
N GLY A 52 3.95 7.13 -14.22
CA GLY A 52 4.29 6.25 -13.11
C GLY A 52 4.68 4.80 -13.51
N GLY A 53 4.83 4.52 -14.80
CA GLY A 53 5.27 3.21 -15.32
C GLY A 53 4.15 2.20 -15.57
N MET A 54 2.87 2.61 -15.50
CA MET A 54 1.76 1.73 -15.90
C MET A 54 1.66 1.63 -17.43
N SER A 55 1.15 0.51 -17.93
CA SER A 55 0.77 0.42 -19.36
C SER A 55 -0.46 1.27 -19.65
N MET A 56 -0.57 1.73 -20.89
CA MET A 56 -1.70 2.52 -21.38
C MET A 56 -3.06 1.86 -21.09
N LEU A 57 -3.16 0.56 -21.36
CA LEU A 57 -4.37 -0.22 -21.14
C LEU A 57 -4.68 -0.41 -19.65
N ALA A 58 -3.67 -0.65 -18.82
CA ALA A 58 -3.85 -0.80 -17.37
C ALA A 58 -4.33 0.50 -16.73
N ALA A 59 -3.71 1.63 -17.11
CA ALA A 59 -4.11 2.96 -16.65
C ALA A 59 -5.55 3.30 -17.06
N LYS A 60 -5.93 3.05 -18.32
CA LYS A 60 -7.31 3.26 -18.79
C LYS A 60 -8.32 2.43 -17.99
N LYS A 61 -8.08 1.13 -17.86
CA LYS A 61 -8.96 0.21 -17.12
C LYS A 61 -9.11 0.61 -15.65
N ALA A 62 -8.02 1.08 -15.04
CA ALA A 62 -8.03 1.59 -13.67
C ALA A 62 -8.98 2.78 -13.49
N ILE A 63 -8.90 3.77 -14.40
CA ILE A 63 -9.77 4.94 -14.38
C ILE A 63 -11.24 4.57 -14.65
N GLU A 64 -11.50 3.72 -15.65
CA GLU A 64 -12.86 3.24 -15.94
C GLU A 64 -13.47 2.53 -14.73
N ARG A 65 -12.70 1.66 -14.06
CA ARG A 65 -13.15 0.97 -12.85
C ARG A 65 -13.42 1.93 -11.70
N ALA A 66 -12.60 2.96 -11.52
CA ALA A 66 -12.82 3.99 -10.51
C ALA A 66 -14.13 4.76 -10.77
N MET A 67 -14.42 5.07 -12.03
CA MET A 67 -15.68 5.74 -12.41
C MET A 67 -16.90 4.84 -12.23
N GLU A 68 -16.79 3.56 -12.59
CA GLU A 68 -17.91 2.60 -12.51
C GLU A 68 -18.21 2.15 -11.07
N LYS A 69 -17.19 1.97 -10.25
CA LYS A 69 -17.30 1.38 -8.89
C LYS A 69 -17.05 2.39 -7.77
N GLY A 70 -16.81 3.65 -8.10
CA GLY A 70 -16.41 4.70 -7.15
C GLY A 70 -14.96 4.57 -6.65
N GLN A 71 -14.28 3.46 -6.92
CA GLN A 71 -12.88 3.25 -6.54
C GLN A 71 -12.15 2.23 -7.40
N ALA A 72 -10.83 2.37 -7.50
CA ALA A 72 -9.94 1.38 -8.09
C ALA A 72 -8.59 1.33 -7.35
N THR A 73 -8.13 0.13 -7.05
CA THR A 73 -6.82 -0.11 -6.42
C THR A 73 -5.82 -0.60 -7.46
N MET A 74 -4.60 -0.07 -7.43
CA MET A 74 -3.51 -0.47 -8.33
C MET A 74 -2.13 -0.32 -7.71
N LEU A 75 -1.15 -0.98 -8.32
CA LEU A 75 0.27 -0.75 -8.11
C LEU A 75 0.79 0.16 -9.22
N VAL A 76 1.38 1.30 -8.85
CA VAL A 76 2.09 2.18 -9.77
C VAL A 76 3.58 1.82 -9.69
N PRO A 77 4.20 1.25 -10.74
CA PRO A 77 5.52 0.62 -10.63
C PRO A 77 6.68 1.58 -10.31
N HIS A 78 6.64 2.80 -10.83
CA HIS A 78 7.75 3.76 -10.74
C HIS A 78 7.24 5.10 -10.25
N VAL A 79 7.27 5.30 -8.93
CA VAL A 79 6.90 6.58 -8.31
C VAL A 79 8.13 7.21 -7.69
N GLU A 80 8.60 8.29 -8.27
CA GLU A 80 9.70 9.10 -7.73
C GLU A 80 9.26 9.87 -6.47
N SER A 81 8.04 10.41 -6.50
CA SER A 81 7.45 11.20 -5.42
C SER A 81 5.96 10.88 -5.30
N GLN A 82 5.55 10.31 -4.16
CA GLN A 82 4.14 10.03 -3.88
C GLN A 82 3.32 11.32 -3.83
N GLY A 83 3.90 12.41 -3.34
CA GLY A 83 3.23 13.71 -3.25
C GLY A 83 2.96 14.32 -4.62
N ASP A 84 3.91 14.20 -5.56
CA ASP A 84 3.72 14.72 -6.91
C ASP A 84 2.73 13.87 -7.71
N LEU A 85 2.79 12.53 -7.57
CA LEU A 85 1.80 11.64 -8.15
C LEU A 85 0.40 11.94 -7.61
N ALA A 86 0.25 12.12 -6.30
CA ALA A 86 -1.02 12.46 -5.68
C ALA A 86 -1.55 13.79 -6.23
N ARG A 87 -0.73 14.85 -6.26
CA ARG A 87 -1.11 16.16 -6.79
C ARG A 87 -1.54 16.11 -8.25
N GLU A 88 -0.75 15.45 -9.10
CA GLU A 88 -1.03 15.35 -10.54
C GLU A 88 -2.37 14.63 -10.79
N LEU A 89 -2.68 13.59 -10.01
CA LEU A 89 -3.96 12.89 -10.09
C LEU A 89 -5.11 13.69 -9.46
N GLU A 90 -4.87 14.40 -8.36
CA GLU A 90 -5.87 15.26 -7.70
C GLU A 90 -6.30 16.43 -8.58
N GLU A 91 -5.38 17.03 -9.33
CA GLU A 91 -5.67 18.05 -10.35
C GLU A 91 -6.60 17.55 -11.46
N THR A 92 -6.75 16.23 -11.62
CA THR A 92 -7.69 15.65 -12.58
C THR A 92 -9.10 15.50 -12.04
N GLY A 93 -9.31 15.72 -10.74
CA GLY A 93 -10.58 15.50 -10.03
C GLY A 93 -10.71 14.13 -9.38
N LEU A 94 -9.60 13.40 -9.19
CA LEU A 94 -9.56 12.14 -8.43
C LEU A 94 -9.10 12.37 -7.01
N VAL A 95 -9.54 11.55 -6.07
CA VAL A 95 -8.93 11.47 -4.75
C VAL A 95 -7.99 10.28 -4.73
N VAL A 96 -6.73 10.47 -4.30
CA VAL A 96 -5.72 9.42 -4.27
C VAL A 96 -5.32 9.11 -2.84
N LYS A 97 -5.33 7.83 -2.47
CA LYS A 97 -4.88 7.37 -1.15
C LYS A 97 -3.81 6.30 -1.30
N ALA A 98 -2.67 6.49 -0.64
CA ALA A 98 -1.64 5.45 -0.58
C ALA A 98 -2.09 4.29 0.32
N ILE A 99 -1.89 3.07 -0.16
CA ILE A 99 -2.12 1.84 0.59
C ILE A 99 -0.77 1.38 1.14
N ALA A 100 -0.46 1.82 2.34
CA ALA A 100 0.75 1.42 3.06
C ALA A 100 0.38 0.75 4.38
N VAL A 101 0.86 -0.48 4.57
CA VAL A 101 0.90 -1.12 5.89
C VAL A 101 2.08 -0.49 6.61
N ARG A 102 1.80 0.18 7.73
CA ARG A 102 2.82 0.84 8.54
C ARG A 102 3.04 0.04 9.82
N PRO A 103 4.25 0.05 10.39
CA PRO A 103 4.47 -0.45 11.74
C PRO A 103 3.47 0.20 12.71
N VAL A 104 2.96 -0.60 13.64
CA VAL A 104 1.99 -0.19 14.66
C VAL A 104 2.58 -0.45 16.04
N ASP A 105 2.32 0.46 16.99
CA ASP A 105 2.60 0.19 18.39
C ASP A 105 1.41 -0.56 19.00
N VAL A 106 1.57 -1.88 19.13
CA VAL A 106 0.53 -2.77 19.64
C VAL A 106 0.15 -2.40 21.08
N ARG A 107 1.13 -2.00 21.89
CA ARG A 107 0.91 -1.65 23.29
C ARG A 107 0.12 -0.35 23.38
N GLU A 108 0.47 0.64 22.56
CA GLU A 108 -0.24 1.92 22.51
C GLU A 108 -1.71 1.73 22.12
N ILE A 109 -1.98 0.92 21.08
CA ILE A 109 -3.35 0.60 20.65
C ILE A 109 -4.15 -0.02 21.81
N ARG A 110 -3.59 -1.05 22.47
CA ARG A 110 -4.25 -1.70 23.60
C ARG A 110 -4.50 -0.73 24.76
N GLN A 111 -3.53 0.11 25.10
CA GLN A 111 -3.64 1.07 26.19
C GLN A 111 -4.70 2.13 25.92
N LYS A 112 -4.81 2.63 24.68
CA LYS A 112 -5.86 3.56 24.27
C LYS A 112 -7.27 2.98 24.45
N LEU A 113 -7.42 1.66 24.31
CA LEU A 113 -8.68 0.95 24.54
C LEU A 113 -8.93 0.61 26.03
N GLY A 114 -7.98 0.87 26.92
CA GLY A 114 -8.12 0.59 28.35
C GLY A 114 -8.16 -0.90 28.71
N LEU A 115 -7.61 -1.77 27.86
CA LEU A 115 -7.69 -3.23 28.02
C LEU A 115 -6.42 -3.84 28.63
N THR A 116 -6.58 -4.89 29.42
CA THR A 116 -5.45 -5.77 29.78
C THR A 116 -4.97 -6.55 28.55
N GLN A 117 -3.79 -7.17 28.62
CA GLN A 117 -3.29 -8.01 27.54
C GLN A 117 -4.26 -9.17 27.26
N GLU A 118 -4.76 -9.80 28.31
CA GLU A 118 -5.72 -10.91 28.25
C GLU A 118 -7.04 -10.47 27.59
N GLN A 119 -7.58 -9.32 28.00
CA GLN A 119 -8.81 -8.79 27.41
C GLN A 119 -8.64 -8.43 25.94
N PHE A 120 -7.52 -7.81 25.57
CA PHE A 120 -7.22 -7.45 24.18
C PHE A 120 -7.04 -8.71 23.31
N ALA A 121 -6.30 -9.69 23.80
CA ALA A 121 -6.09 -10.98 23.16
C ALA A 121 -7.43 -11.68 22.88
N LEU A 122 -8.29 -11.82 23.90
CA LEU A 122 -9.60 -12.44 23.78
C LEU A 122 -10.53 -11.66 22.84
N ARG A 123 -10.64 -10.34 23.02
CA ARG A 123 -11.55 -9.48 22.27
C ARG A 123 -11.28 -9.49 20.76
N PHE A 124 -10.01 -9.57 20.38
CA PHE A 124 -9.59 -9.45 18.98
C PHE A 124 -9.05 -10.76 18.40
N GLY A 125 -9.21 -11.89 19.08
CA GLY A 125 -8.80 -13.19 18.56
C GLY A 125 -7.28 -13.31 18.34
N ILE A 126 -6.48 -12.64 19.17
CA ILE A 126 -5.02 -12.69 19.12
C ILE A 126 -4.54 -13.61 20.24
N ASP A 127 -3.66 -14.55 19.94
CA ASP A 127 -3.01 -15.36 20.97
C ASP A 127 -2.24 -14.49 21.97
N LEU A 128 -2.42 -14.76 23.26
CA LEU A 128 -1.87 -13.93 24.33
C LEU A 128 -0.34 -13.92 24.35
N GLU A 129 0.28 -15.06 24.05
CA GLU A 129 1.74 -15.15 23.96
C GLU A 129 2.27 -14.35 22.77
N THR A 130 1.57 -14.40 21.64
CA THR A 130 1.85 -13.62 20.44
C THR A 130 1.77 -12.12 20.73
N LEU A 131 0.70 -11.65 21.40
CA LEU A 131 0.56 -10.26 21.83
C LEU A 131 1.72 -9.82 22.72
N ARG A 132 2.10 -10.65 23.71
CA ARG A 132 3.21 -10.37 24.62
C ARG A 132 4.54 -10.26 23.87
N ASN A 133 4.79 -11.18 22.93
CA ASN A 133 6.00 -11.16 22.10
C ASN A 133 6.09 -9.90 21.24
N TRP A 134 4.96 -9.40 20.72
CA TRP A 134 4.90 -8.14 19.99
C TRP A 134 5.14 -6.92 20.89
N GLU A 135 4.42 -6.82 22.01
CA GLU A 135 4.57 -5.67 22.92
C GLU A 135 5.94 -5.59 23.59
N GLN A 136 6.65 -6.71 23.70
CA GLN A 136 8.02 -6.76 24.23
C GLN A 136 9.09 -6.59 23.14
N GLY A 137 8.70 -6.51 21.87
CA GLY A 137 9.63 -6.40 20.74
C GLY A 137 10.41 -7.68 20.42
N LYS A 138 10.05 -8.82 21.02
CA LYS A 138 10.69 -10.12 20.70
C LYS A 138 10.36 -10.60 19.30
N ARG A 139 9.18 -10.23 18.79
CA ARG A 139 8.75 -10.42 17.41
C ARG A 139 8.03 -9.17 16.93
N SER A 140 8.03 -8.92 15.62
CA SER A 140 7.17 -7.90 15.02
C SER A 140 5.93 -8.56 14.41
N PRO A 141 4.76 -7.89 14.45
CA PRO A 141 3.59 -8.35 13.69
C PRO A 141 3.91 -8.36 12.20
N ASP A 142 3.46 -9.38 11.47
CA ASP A 142 3.58 -9.42 10.00
C ASP A 142 2.65 -8.40 9.33
N LYS A 143 2.66 -8.32 7.99
CA LYS A 143 1.84 -7.34 7.25
C LYS A 143 0.34 -7.53 7.48
N THR A 144 -0.12 -8.77 7.65
CA THR A 144 -1.54 -9.08 7.89
C THR A 144 -1.94 -8.63 9.28
N ALA A 145 -1.13 -8.99 10.29
CA ALA A 145 -1.33 -8.57 11.66
C ALA A 145 -1.26 -7.04 11.82
N GLN A 146 -0.30 -6.36 11.18
CA GLN A 146 -0.25 -4.89 11.15
C GLN A 146 -1.51 -4.28 10.54
N SER A 147 -2.04 -4.86 9.45
CA SER A 147 -3.27 -4.38 8.82
C SER A 147 -4.48 -4.56 9.75
N TYR A 148 -4.57 -5.70 10.43
CA TYR A 148 -5.62 -5.99 11.41
C TYR A 148 -5.55 -5.06 12.63
N LEU A 149 -4.36 -4.87 13.20
CA LEU A 149 -4.12 -3.96 14.31
C LEU A 149 -4.45 -2.51 13.94
N ARG A 150 -4.17 -2.09 12.70
CA ARG A 150 -4.57 -0.77 12.21
C ARG A 150 -6.08 -0.65 12.02
N ALA A 151 -6.77 -1.74 11.67
CA ALA A 151 -8.22 -1.76 11.64
C ALA A 151 -8.80 -1.62 13.05
N ILE A 152 -8.24 -2.35 14.03
CA ILE A 152 -8.59 -2.21 15.46
C ILE A 152 -8.38 -0.77 15.95
N GLU A 153 -7.24 -0.15 15.62
CA GLU A 153 -6.95 1.23 16.03
C GLU A 153 -8.01 2.23 15.51
N ARG A 154 -8.56 1.99 14.33
CA ARG A 154 -9.47 2.93 13.65
C ARG A 154 -10.95 2.65 13.87
N MET A 155 -11.30 1.37 14.04
CA MET A 155 -12.68 0.86 14.07
C MET A 155 -12.80 -0.22 15.16
N PRO A 156 -12.44 0.08 16.43
CA PRO A 156 -12.35 -0.94 17.47
C PRO A 156 -13.69 -1.61 17.76
N GLU A 157 -14.79 -0.85 17.66
CA GLU A 157 -16.14 -1.32 17.95
C GLU A 157 -16.65 -2.27 16.86
N GLU A 158 -16.42 -1.93 15.59
CA GLU A 158 -16.83 -2.75 14.45
C GLU A 158 -16.05 -4.05 14.38
N ILE A 159 -14.75 -4.00 14.66
CA ILE A 159 -13.91 -5.21 14.71
C ILE A 159 -14.31 -6.08 15.89
N GLN A 160 -14.59 -5.50 17.06
CA GLN A 160 -15.11 -6.25 18.21
C GLN A 160 -16.45 -6.92 17.86
N ALA A 161 -17.41 -6.17 17.33
CA ALA A 161 -18.73 -6.69 16.97
C ALA A 161 -18.63 -7.82 15.94
N ALA A 162 -17.68 -7.76 15.01
CA ALA A 162 -17.44 -8.82 14.03
C ALA A 162 -16.94 -10.14 14.63
N GLN A 163 -16.47 -10.15 15.89
CA GLN A 163 -16.06 -11.37 16.62
C GLN A 163 -17.16 -11.94 17.52
N GLU A 164 -18.26 -11.21 17.75
CA GLU A 164 -19.29 -11.57 18.71
C GLU A 164 -20.47 -12.28 18.02
N ASP A 165 -20.62 -13.57 18.28
CA ASP A 165 -21.80 -14.33 17.87
C ASP A 165 -22.84 -14.41 19.00
N PRO A 166 -24.15 -14.43 18.70
CA PRO A 166 -25.19 -14.65 19.70
C PRO A 166 -25.02 -15.99 20.41
N ILE A 167 -25.11 -15.99 21.75
CA ILE A 167 -25.16 -17.23 22.53
C ILE A 167 -26.48 -17.94 22.22
N LEU A 168 -26.41 -19.07 21.51
CA LEU A 168 -27.57 -19.92 21.26
C LEU A 168 -28.12 -20.44 22.59
N LYS A 169 -29.38 -20.12 22.86
CA LYS A 169 -30.14 -20.71 23.97
C LYS A 169 -30.83 -21.96 23.44
N PHE A 170 -30.40 -23.12 23.92
CA PHE A 170 -31.06 -24.41 23.66
C PHE A 170 -32.22 -24.63 24.64
#